data_AF-A0A0W8E7M2-F1
#
_entry.id   AF-A0A0W8E7M2-F1
#
_cell.length_a   1.000
_cell.length_b   1.000
_cell.length_c   1.000
_cell.angle_alpha   90.00
_cell.angle_beta   90.00
_cell.angle_gamma   90.00
#
_symmetry.space_group_name_H-M   'P 1'
#
loop_
_entity.id
_entity.type
_entity.pdbx_description
1 polymer ?
#
loop_
_entity_poly.entity_id
_entity_poly.type
_entity_poly.pdbx_seq_one_letter_code
_entity_poly.pdbx_strand_id
1 'polypeptide(L)'
;MEDSRSHKAVALRYDQEKDAAPLVVAKGRGLIAERIKIIAEENDIPLRQDKSLADYLMALDLYEEIPAELYLVIAEILAFVYSMDKKY
;
A
#
# COMPACT_ATOMS: atom_id res chain seq x y z
N MET A 1 -13.91 -21.61 -5.54
CA MET A 1 -12.51 -21.14 -5.48
C MET A 1 -12.54 -19.71 -5.98
N GLU A 2 -12.43 -18.73 -5.09
CA GLU A 2 -12.32 -17.33 -5.51
C GLU A 2 -11.13 -17.18 -6.44
N ASP A 3 -11.33 -16.39 -7.50
CA ASP A 3 -10.42 -16.26 -8.64
C ASP A 3 -9.09 -15.63 -8.17
N SER A 4 -8.16 -16.49 -7.76
CA SER A 4 -6.84 -16.12 -7.21
C SER A 4 -5.98 -15.31 -8.19
N ARG A 5 -6.39 -15.23 -9.46
CA ARG A 5 -5.75 -14.40 -10.49
C ARG A 5 -6.12 -12.92 -10.41
N SER A 6 -7.10 -12.53 -9.59
CA SER A 6 -7.58 -11.15 -9.50
C SER A 6 -7.01 -10.34 -8.33
N HIS A 7 -6.33 -10.98 -7.37
CA HIS A 7 -5.76 -10.28 -6.22
C HIS A 7 -4.65 -9.33 -6.66
N LYS A 8 -4.69 -8.10 -6.12
CA LYS A 8 -3.69 -7.06 -6.32
C LYS A 8 -3.17 -6.65 -4.96
N ALA A 9 -1.87 -6.36 -4.90
CA ALA A 9 -1.27 -5.78 -3.72
C ALA A 9 -0.32 -4.66 -4.15
N VAL A 10 -0.33 -3.58 -3.39
CA VAL A 10 0.57 -2.44 -3.55
C VAL A 10 1.13 -2.10 -2.18
N ALA A 11 2.45 -1.94 -2.08
CA ALA A 11 3.14 -1.50 -0.89
C ALA A 11 3.57 -0.05 -1.06
N LEU A 12 3.29 0.75 -0.03
CA LEU A 12 3.62 2.17 0.02
C LEU A 12 4.71 2.41 1.07
N ARG A 13 5.57 3.38 0.80
CA ARG A 13 6.56 3.89 1.75
C ARG A 13 6.41 5.40 1.85
N TYR A 14 6.57 5.94 3.05
CA TYR A 14 6.70 7.37 3.25
C TYR A 14 7.76 7.68 4.30
N ASP A 15 8.83 8.34 3.90
CA ASP A 15 9.84 8.91 4.79
C ASP A 15 9.64 10.43 4.86
N GLN A 16 9.12 10.95 5.98
CA GLN A 16 8.82 12.37 6.16
C GLN A 16 10.05 13.29 6.02
N GLU A 17 11.26 12.77 6.24
CA GLU A 17 12.49 13.56 6.15
C GLU A 17 13.03 13.65 4.72
N LYS A 18 12.64 12.70 3.85
CA LYS A 18 13.25 12.53 2.51
C LYS A 18 12.26 12.63 1.37
N ASP A 19 11.03 12.17 1.58
CA ASP A 19 10.02 12.03 0.54
C ASP A 19 9.02 13.20 0.61
N ALA A 20 8.77 13.88 -0.51
CA ALA A 20 7.75 14.93 -0.58
C ALA A 20 6.34 14.35 -0.51
N ALA A 21 6.18 13.11 -1.00
CA ALA A 21 4.94 12.35 -0.98
C ALA A 21 5.23 10.85 -0.80
N PRO A 22 4.25 10.06 -0.34
CA PRO A 22 4.40 8.61 -0.29
C PRO A 22 4.64 8.01 -1.69
N LEU A 23 5.38 6.90 -1.73
CA LEU A 23 5.87 6.26 -2.95
C LEU A 23 5.38 4.82 -3.04
N VAL A 24 5.13 4.35 -4.26
CA VAL A 24 4.88 2.93 -4.53
C VAL A 24 6.20 2.18 -4.60
N VAL A 25 6.49 1.30 -3.64
CA VAL A 25 7.77 0.56 -3.58
C VAL A 25 7.65 -0.89 -4.04
N ALA A 26 6.44 -1.46 -4.03
CA ALA A 26 6.16 -2.76 -4.62
C ALA A 26 4.72 -2.82 -5.13
N LYS A 27 4.49 -3.55 -6.23
CA LYS A 27 3.14 -3.79 -6.77
C LYS A 27 3.09 -5.15 -7.47
N GLY A 28 1.94 -5.83 -7.41
CA GLY A 28 1.83 -7.19 -7.94
C GLY A 28 0.41 -7.67 -8.14
N ARG A 29 0.27 -8.75 -8.92
CA ARG A 29 -0.99 -9.47 -9.14
C ARG A 29 -0.81 -10.97 -8.89
N GLY A 30 -1.90 -11.65 -8.53
CA GLY A 30 -1.90 -13.10 -8.30
C GLY A 30 -0.82 -13.51 -7.31
N LEU A 31 0.07 -14.44 -7.71
CA LEU A 31 1.14 -14.96 -6.86
C LEU A 31 2.08 -13.86 -6.31
N ILE A 32 2.34 -12.80 -7.08
CA ILE A 32 3.18 -11.69 -6.60
C ILE A 32 2.44 -10.90 -5.52
N ALA A 33 1.12 -10.69 -5.69
CA ALA A 33 0.31 -10.02 -4.67
C ALA A 33 0.26 -10.82 -3.36
N GLU A 34 0.09 -12.14 -3.48
CA GLU A 34 0.15 -13.06 -2.32
C GLU A 34 1.52 -13.00 -1.64
N ARG A 35 2.61 -12.98 -2.41
CA ARG A 35 3.96 -12.88 -1.85
C ARG A 35 4.20 -11.54 -1.14
N ILE A 36 3.73 -10.43 -1.69
CA ILE A 36 3.79 -9.12 -1.03
C ILE A 36 3.05 -9.16 0.30
N LYS A 37 1.85 -9.76 0.33
CA LYS A 37 1.05 -9.90 1.55
C LYS A 37 1.78 -10.72 2.62
N ILE A 38 2.34 -11.87 2.25
CA ILE A 38 3.10 -12.72 3.18
C ILE A 38 4.28 -11.95 3.77
N ILE A 39 5.06 -11.25 2.94
CA ILE A 39 6.22 -10.46 3.41
C ILE A 39 5.76 -9.34 4.35
N ALA A 40 4.64 -8.68 4.07
CA ALA A 40 4.07 -7.66 4.94
C ALA A 40 3.71 -8.24 6.31
N GLU A 41 3.04 -9.39 6.36
CA GLU A 41 2.69 -10.09 7.61
C GLU A 41 3.96 -10.51 8.39
N GLU A 42 4.98 -11.04 7.71
CA GLU A 42 6.26 -11.44 8.33
C GLU A 42 7.05 -10.27 8.94
N ASN A 43 6.78 -9.03 8.51
CA ASN A 43 7.47 -7.82 8.96
C ASN A 43 6.55 -6.87 9.74
N ASP A 44 5.40 -7.36 10.22
CA ASP A 44 4.41 -6.58 10.97
C ASP A 44 3.95 -5.29 10.25
N ILE A 45 3.93 -5.30 8.91
CA ILE A 45 3.46 -4.19 8.09
C ILE A 45 1.93 -4.24 8.00
N PRO A 46 1.21 -3.17 8.37
CA PRO A 46 -0.25 -3.15 8.33
C PRO A 46 -0.82 -3.38 6.93
N LEU A 47 -1.86 -4.22 6.86
CA LEU A 47 -2.59 -4.53 5.63
C LEU A 47 -3.97 -3.86 5.65
N ARG A 48 -4.30 -3.13 4.57
CA ARG A 48 -5.64 -2.59 4.32
C ARG A 48 -6.19 -3.15 3.02
N GLN A 49 -7.41 -3.65 3.07
CA GLN A 49 -8.12 -4.14 1.89
C GLN A 49 -9.00 -3.03 1.31
N ASP A 50 -8.59 -2.49 0.16
CA ASP A 50 -9.37 -1.52 -0.61
C ASP A 50 -9.17 -1.80 -2.10
N LYS A 51 -10.22 -2.29 -2.77
CA LYS A 51 -10.15 -2.68 -4.18
C LYS A 51 -9.95 -1.47 -5.09
N SER A 52 -10.65 -0.37 -4.84
CA SER A 52 -10.62 0.81 -5.70
C SER A 52 -9.26 1.49 -5.61
N LEU A 53 -8.73 1.64 -4.39
CA LEU A 53 -7.42 2.23 -4.18
C LEU A 53 -6.31 1.33 -4.74
N ALA A 54 -6.38 0.02 -4.51
CA ALA A 54 -5.40 -0.92 -5.09
C ALA A 54 -5.39 -0.85 -6.62
N ASP A 55 -6.55 -0.73 -7.26
CA ASP A 55 -6.66 -0.61 -8.71
C ASP A 55 -6.02 0.68 -9.24
N TYR A 56 -6.22 1.80 -8.53
CA TYR A 56 -5.61 3.07 -8.89
C TYR A 56 -4.09 3.05 -8.68
N LEU A 57 -3.62 2.61 -7.52
CA LEU A 57 -2.19 2.56 -7.19
C LEU A 57 -1.43 1.59 -8.09
N MET A 58 -2.08 0.54 -8.60
CA MET A 58 -1.51 -0.38 -9.57
C MET A 58 -1.20 0.27 -10.93
N ALA A 59 -1.83 1.42 -11.24
CA ALA A 59 -1.57 2.18 -12.46
C ALA A 59 -0.32 3.08 -12.36
N LEU A 60 0.12 3.43 -11.14
CA LEU A 60 1.33 4.23 -10.90
C LEU A 60 2.58 3.39 -11.08
N ASP A 61 3.69 3.97 -11.54
CA ASP A 61 4.98 3.31 -11.66
C ASP A 61 5.69 3.10 -10.32
N LEU A 62 6.64 2.16 -10.30
CA LEU A 62 7.45 1.93 -9.11
C LEU A 62 8.33 3.14 -8.85
N TYR A 63 8.41 3.53 -7.58
CA TYR A 63 9.14 4.71 -7.09
C TYR A 63 8.62 6.04 -7.67
N GLU A 64 7.40 6.03 -8.21
CA GLU A 64 6.68 7.24 -8.56
C GLU A 64 5.98 7.80 -7.31
N GLU A 65 6.01 9.14 -7.17
CA GLU A 65 5.25 9.84 -6.15
C GLU A 65 3.76 9.68 -6.40
N ILE A 66 3.00 9.50 -5.33
CA ILE A 66 1.56 9.43 -5.43
C ILE A 66 1.02 10.80 -5.93
N PRO A 67 0.05 10.82 -6.86
CA PRO A 67 -0.60 12.05 -7.30
C PRO A 67 -1.34 12.78 -6.17
N ALA A 68 -1.43 14.11 -6.25
CA ALA A 68 -2.02 14.94 -5.21
C ALA A 68 -3.50 14.61 -4.91
N GLU A 69 -4.26 14.16 -5.91
CA GLU A 69 -5.65 13.73 -5.75
C GLU A 69 -5.83 12.55 -4.78
N LEU A 70 -4.78 11.76 -4.55
CA LEU A 70 -4.81 10.64 -3.61
C LEU A 70 -4.30 11.01 -2.22
N TYR A 71 -3.74 12.21 -2.00
CA TYR A 71 -3.12 12.57 -0.72
C TYR A 71 -4.07 12.44 0.45
N LEU A 72 -5.34 12.81 0.29
CA LEU A 72 -6.34 12.68 1.35
C LEU A 72 -6.52 11.22 1.78
N VAL A 73 -6.65 10.31 0.80
CA VAL A 73 -6.87 8.88 1.05
C VAL A 73 -5.63 8.27 1.69
N ILE A 74 -4.43 8.64 1.22
CA ILE A 74 -3.20 8.14 1.82
C ILE A 74 -2.98 8.70 3.23
N ALA A 75 -3.31 9.96 3.48
CA ALA A 75 -3.26 10.56 4.81
C ALA A 75 -4.19 9.84 5.80
N GLU A 76 -5.39 9.43 5.37
CA GLU A 76 -6.29 8.61 6.19
C GLU A 76 -5.65 7.26 6.56
N ILE A 77 -4.98 6.61 5.60
CA ILE A 77 -4.29 5.34 5.83
C ILE A 77 -3.13 5.52 6.80
N LEU A 78 -2.31 6.54 6.61
CA LEU A 78 -1.21 6.84 7.51
C LEU A 78 -1.72 7.16 8.92
N ALA A 79 -2.77 7.98 9.05
CA ALA A 79 -3.39 8.28 10.34
C ALA A 79 -3.93 7.02 11.03
N PHE A 80 -4.53 6.10 10.27
CA PHE A 80 -4.94 4.79 10.77
C PHE A 80 -3.76 3.99 11.31
N VAL A 81 -2.66 3.88 10.56
CA VAL A 81 -1.43 3.19 11.00
C VAL A 81 -0.86 3.82 12.27
N TYR A 82 -0.71 5.15 12.33
CA TYR A 82 -0.24 5.85 13.52
C TYR A 82 -1.14 5.64 14.75
N SER A 83 -2.46 5.51 14.54
CA SER A 83 -3.40 5.25 15.63
C SER A 83 -3.28 3.84 16.21
N MET A 84 -2.83 2.87 15.40
CA MET A 84 -2.54 1.51 15.86
C MET A 84 -1.23 1.47 16.65
N ASP A 85 -0.21 2.20 16.21
CA ASP A 85 1.10 2.28 16.86
C ASP A 85 1.02 2.97 18.23
N LYS A 86 0.21 4.03 18.36
CA LYS A 86 -0.05 4.72 19.65
C LYS A 86 -0.80 3.89 20.71
N LYS A 87 -1.21 2.67 20.39
CA LYS A 87 -1.96 1.79 21.30
C LYS A 87 -1.07 0.79 22.07
N TYR A 88 0.24 0.95 22.01
CA TYR A 88 1.23 0.19 22.79
C TYR A 88 2.14 1.09 23.61
#